data_AF-A0A106BN40-F1
#
_entry.id   AF-A0A106BN40-F1
#
_cell.length_a   1.000
_cell.length_b   1.000
_cell.length_c   1.000
_cell.angle_alpha   90.00
_cell.angle_beta   90.00
_cell.angle_gamma   90.00
#
_symmetry.space_group_name_H-M   'P 1'
#
loop_
_entity.id
_entity.type
_entity.pdbx_description
1 polymer ?
#
loop_
_entity_poly.entity_id
_entity_poly.type
_entity_poly.pdbx_seq_one_letter_code
_entity_poly.pdbx_strand_id
1 'polypeptide(L)' 'MYLGPAFLFAAFASLFYIPGFLDTPLGILTPRQLVSQLLFFVFALISLASLARSIELDPVWPWRPEFRRVMNWLLGRTQ' A
#
# COMPACT_ATOMS: atom_id res chain seq x y z
N MET A 1 -9.50 -1.51 -6.19
CA MET A 1 -9.37 -0.03 -6.02
C MET A 1 -8.96 0.30 -4.57
N TYR A 2 -7.67 0.21 -4.19
CA TYR A 2 -7.19 0.59 -2.84
C TYR A 2 -5.74 1.11 -2.78
N LEU A 3 -5.06 1.27 -3.93
CA LEU A 3 -3.65 1.70 -3.96
C LEU A 3 -3.44 3.12 -3.38
N GLY A 4 -4.31 4.06 -3.77
CA GLY A 4 -4.29 5.43 -3.25
C GLY A 4 -4.50 5.47 -1.73
N PRO A 5 -5.60 4.90 -1.19
CA PRO A 5 -5.82 4.84 0.26
C PRO A 5 -4.70 4.14 1.04
N ALA A 6 -4.10 3.07 0.51
CA ALA A 6 -3.03 2.35 1.19
C ALA A 6 -1.69 3.10 1.17
N PHE A 7 -1.35 3.75 0.05
CA PHE A 7 -0.19 4.63 -0.02
C PHE A 7 -0.34 5.83 0.93
N LEU A 8 -1.53 6.44 0.94
CA LEU A 8 -1.86 7.50 1.89
C LEU A 8 -1.76 6.98 3.33
N PHE A 9 -2.32 5.82 3.65
CA PHE A 9 -2.21 5.23 4.98
C PHE A 9 -0.75 5.04 5.42
N ALA A 10 0.11 4.51 4.55
CA ALA A 10 1.54 4.35 4.86
C ALA A 10 2.24 5.69 5.08
N ALA A 11 1.96 6.71 4.26
CA ALA A 11 2.52 8.05 4.41
C ALA A 11 2.01 8.77 5.67
N PHE A 12 0.72 8.62 6.00
CA PHE A 12 0.16 9.18 7.23
C PHE A 12 0.68 8.45 8.47
N ALA A 13 0.86 7.13 8.41
CA ALA A 13 1.42 6.36 9.51
C ALA A 13 2.88 6.75 9.79
N SER A 14 3.70 7.00 8.77
CA SER A 14 5.09 7.44 8.96
C SER A 14 5.18 8.87 9.51
N LEU A 15 4.28 9.77 9.09
CA LEU A 15 4.30 11.18 9.50
C LEU A 15 3.71 11.42 10.89
N PHE A 16 2.64 10.72 11.26
CA PHE A 16 1.87 11.03 12.46
C PHE A 16 2.01 10.01 13.59
N TYR A 17 2.38 8.75 13.28
CA TYR A 17 2.39 7.68 14.27
C TYR A 17 3.77 7.37 14.84
N ILE A 18 4.85 7.77 14.14
CA ILE A 18 6.22 7.46 14.55
C ILE A 18 6.98 8.77 14.78
N PRO A 19 7.30 9.09 16.04
CA PRO A 19 8.01 10.30 16.37
C PRO A 19 9.36 10.37 15.64
N GLY A 20 9.54 11.42 14.85
CA GLY A 20 10.82 11.74 14.21
C GLY A 20 11.31 10.69 13.21
N PHE A 21 10.40 9.95 12.55
CA PHE A 21 10.76 8.93 11.55
C PHE A 21 11.58 9.50 10.38
N LEU A 22 11.26 10.70 9.92
CA LEU A 22 12.00 11.41 8.86
C LEU A 22 12.91 12.52 9.39
N ASP A 23 12.69 12.96 10.63
CA ASP A 23 13.36 14.14 11.19
C ASP A 23 14.62 13.80 12.00
N THR A 24 14.77 12.53 12.44
CA THR A 24 15.87 12.14 13.33
C THR A 24 17.01 11.49 12.56
N PRO A 25 18.24 12.07 12.54
CA PRO A 25 19.38 11.43 11.91
C PRO A 25 19.72 10.08 12.55
N LEU A 26 20.08 9.10 11.72
CA LEU A 26 20.35 7.72 12.16
C LEU A 26 21.43 7.62 13.26
N GLY A 27 22.43 8.51 13.22
CA GLY A 27 23.56 8.51 14.16
C GLY A 27 23.23 8.96 15.58
N ILE A 28 22.03 9.48 15.84
CA ILE A 28 21.59 9.91 17.18
C ILE A 28 20.43 9.08 17.74
N LEU A 29 20.01 8.02 17.02
CA LEU A 29 18.90 7.17 17.44
C LEU A 29 19.28 6.35 18.68
N THR A 30 18.43 6.40 19.70
CA THR A 30 18.51 5.43 20.79
C THR A 30 18.15 4.03 20.28
N PRO A 31 18.66 2.95 20.90
CA PRO A 31 18.34 1.57 20.48
C PRO A 31 16.83 1.30 20.41
N ARG A 32 16.05 1.89 21.32
CA ARG A 32 14.57 1.78 21.31
C ARG A 32 13.97 2.40 20.06
N GLN A 33 14.40 3.61 19.69
CA GLN A 33 13.91 4.31 18.50
C GLN A 33 14.30 3.55 17.23
N LEU A 34 15.52 3.02 17.17
CA LEU A 34 15.97 2.20 16.05
C LEU A 34 15.05 0.99 15.83
N VAL A 35 14.73 0.26 16.90
CA VAL A 35 13.81 -0.89 16.85
C VAL A 35 12.41 -0.46 16.40
N SER A 36 11.87 0.64 16.93
CA SER A 36 10.56 1.16 16.51
C SER A 36 10.52 1.53 15.02
N GLN A 37 11.56 2.20 14.52
CA GLN A 37 11.65 2.57 13.10
C GLN A 37 11.81 1.33 12.20
N LEU A 38 12.62 0.35 12.61
CA LEU A 38 12.78 -0.93 11.88
C LEU A 38 11.46 -1.71 11.81
N LEU A 39 10.76 -1.86 12.94
CA LEU A 39 9.48 -2.56 12.97
C LEU A 39 8.48 -1.89 12.03
N PHE A 40 8.38 -0.56 12.07
CA PHE A 40 7.53 0.15 11.14
C PHE A 40 7.88 -0.12 9.68
N PHE A 41 9.16 -0.05 9.33
CA PHE A 41 9.58 -0.28 7.95
C PHE A 41 9.21 -1.68 7.46
N VAL A 42 9.41 -2.70 8.32
CA VAL A 42 8.98 -4.07 8.04
C VAL A 42 7.46 -4.16 7.85
N PHE A 43 6.66 -3.60 8.75
CA PHE A 43 5.20 -3.63 8.63
C PHE A 43 4.70 -2.84 7.41
N ALA A 44 5.33 -1.71 7.09
CA ALA A 44 5.00 -0.92 5.91
C ALA A 44 5.28 -1.71 4.62
N LEU A 45 6.42 -2.40 4.54
CA LEU A 45 6.74 -3.27 3.40
C LEU A 45 5.79 -4.46 3.29
N ILE A 46 5.45 -5.11 4.42
CA ILE A 46 4.46 -6.21 4.43
C ILE A 46 3.09 -5.72 3.96
N SER A 47 2.65 -4.55 4.44
CA SER A 47 1.40 -3.94 4.01
C SER A 47 1.40 -3.63 2.51
N LEU A 48 2.51 -3.09 1.99
CA LEU A 48 2.68 -2.80 0.57
C LEU A 48 2.68 -4.08 -0.28
N ALA A 49 3.36 -5.13 0.18
CA ALA A 49 3.37 -6.44 -0.51
C ALA A 49 1.99 -7.10 -0.48
N SER A 50 1.29 -7.04 0.66
CA SER A 50 -0.08 -7.53 0.79
C SER A 50 -1.04 -6.76 -0.12
N LEU A 51 -0.88 -5.44 -0.23
CA LEU A 51 -1.61 -4.61 -1.17
C LEU A 51 -1.33 -5.03 -2.62
N ALA A 52 -0.07 -5.13 -3.02
CA ALA A 52 0.29 -5.56 -4.38
C ALA A 52 -0.34 -6.91 -4.73
N ARG A 53 -0.28 -7.87 -3.79
CA ARG A 53 -0.91 -9.19 -3.96
C ARG A 53 -2.44 -9.12 -3.98
N SER A 54 -3.05 -8.24 -3.20
CA SER A 54 -4.49 -8.00 -3.24
C SER A 54 -4.92 -7.45 -4.60
N ILE A 55 -4.11 -6.58 -5.23
CA ILE A 55 -4.36 -6.04 -6.57
C ILE A 55 -4.21 -7.12 -7.62
N GLU A 56 -3.20 -7.98 -7.49
CA GLU A 56 -3.02 -9.13 -8.38
C GLU A 56 -4.20 -10.09 -8.31
N LEU A 57 -4.78 -10.31 -7.13
CA LEU A 57 -5.89 -11.23 -6.95
C LEU A 57 -7.27 -10.58 -7.16
N ASP A 58 -7.33 -9.27 -7.34
CA ASP A 58 -8.59 -8.53 -7.50
C ASP A 58 -9.17 -8.76 -8.92
N PRO A 59 -10.36 -9.38 -9.05
CA PRO A 59 -10.94 -9.71 -10.35
C PRO A 59 -11.57 -8.49 -11.04
N VAL A 60 -11.79 -7.39 -10.32
CA VAL A 60 -12.58 -6.22 -10.75
C VAL A 60 -11.70 -5.16 -11.44
N TRP A 61 -10.49 -5.51 -11.84
CA TRP A 61 -9.52 -4.48 -12.22
C TRP A 61 -9.71 -4.00 -13.68
N PRO A 62 -9.77 -2.67 -13.96
CA PRO A 62 -10.13 -2.13 -15.28
C PRO A 62 -9.31 -2.63 -16.47
N TRP A 63 -8.03 -2.99 -16.25
CA TRP A 63 -7.18 -3.51 -17.31
C TRP A 63 -7.23 -5.05 -17.45
N ARG A 64 -7.85 -5.78 -16.51
CA ARG A 64 -7.97 -7.24 -16.65
C ARG A 64 -8.91 -7.60 -17.81
N PRO A 65 -8.55 -8.59 -18.64
CA PRO A 65 -9.37 -8.99 -19.78
C PRO A 65 -10.73 -9.52 -19.35
N GLU A 66 -10.81 -10.21 -18.20
CA GLU A 66 -12.06 -10.77 -17.67
C GLU A 66 -13.04 -9.68 -17.24
N PHE A 67 -12.58 -8.69 -16.47
CA PHE A 67 -13.40 -7.54 -16.08
C PHE A 67 -13.85 -6.72 -17.29
N ARG A 68 -12.96 -6.49 -18.28
CA ARG A 68 -13.34 -5.83 -19.53
C ARG A 68 -14.40 -6.62 -20.30
N ARG A 69 -14.32 -7.95 -20.33
CA ARG A 69 -15.34 -8.80 -20.94
C ARG A 69 -16.69 -8.68 -20.23
N VAL A 70 -16.69 -8.78 -18.90
CA VAL A 70 -17.92 -8.65 -18.09
C VAL A 70 -18.53 -7.26 -18.26
N MET A 71 -17.72 -6.20 -18.24
CA MET A 71 -18.20 -4.83 -18.46
C MET A 71 -18.71 -4.59 -19.87
N ASN A 72 -18.04 -5.11 -20.90
CA ASN A 72 -18.53 -5.00 -22.28
C ASN A 72 -19.85 -5.75 -22.47
N TRP A 73 -20.00 -6.92 -21.86
CA TRP A 73 -21.25 -7.66 -21.84
C TRP A 73 -22.37 -6.89 -21.12
N LEU A 74 -22.11 -6.37 -19.92
CA LEU A 74 -23.06 -5.56 -19.15
C LEU A 74 -23.45 -4.25 -19.85
N LEU A 75 -22.51 -3.63 -20.57
CA LEU A 75 -22.75 -2.41 -21.36
C LEU A 75 -23.38 -2.69 -22.72
N GLY A 76 -23.74 -3.95 -23.03
CA GLY A 76 -24.34 -4.34 -24.31
C GLY A 76 -23.41 -4.14 -25.51
N ARG A 77 -22.10 -3.97 -25.27
CA ARG A 77 -21.08 -3.87 -26.31
C ARG A 77 -20.59 -5.27 -26.65
N THR A 78 -21.45 -6.05 -27.30
CA THR A 78 -21.05 -7.26 -28.02
C THR A 78 -20.39 -6.82 -29.33
N GLN A 79 -19.06 -6.86 -29.38
CA GLN A 79 -18.35 -7.00 -30.66
C GLN A 79 -18.24 -8.47 -31.00
#